data_AF-A0A1S1Q9S7-F1
#
_entry.id   AF-A0A1S1Q9S7-F1
#
_cell.length_a   1.000
_cell.length_b   1.000
_cell.length_c   1.000
_cell.angle_alpha   90.00
_cell.angle_beta   90.00
_cell.angle_gamma   90.00
#
_symmetry.space_group_name_H-M   'P 1'
#
loop_
_entity.id
_entity.type
_entity.pdbx_description
1 polymer ?
#
loop_
_entity_poly.entity_id
_entity_poly.type
_entity_poly.pdbx_seq_one_letter_code
_entity_poly.pdbx_strand_id
1 'polypeptide(L)'
;MSRSPQRRRGRQSAGGDRGSAAVELTLLTPLIVLLLLLIVYAGRAVNARGQVDTAAHTAARAASIARTPTQARTAAEQALAADLTPDAGPCTRVTVTVDTSQFHAGGVVRATVDCQLDQSDLAAGLPLPGQRITATASAPIDVYRSVALASFLQQPAPPDGLAWRAVV
;
A
#
# COMPACT_ATOMS: atom_id res chain seq x y z
N MET A 1 -47.64 71.03 -36.31
CA MET A 1 -47.36 69.59 -36.52
C MET A 1 -45.85 69.38 -36.63
N SER A 2 -45.17 69.06 -35.53
CA SER A 2 -44.77 67.69 -35.10
C SER A 2 -43.80 66.99 -36.07
N ARG A 3 -42.49 67.11 -35.79
CA ARG A 3 -41.47 66.13 -36.20
C ARG A 3 -40.67 65.74 -34.96
N SER A 4 -41.07 64.64 -34.36
CA SER A 4 -40.35 64.00 -33.25
C SER A 4 -39.14 63.23 -33.80
N PRO A 5 -37.92 63.45 -33.26
CA PRO A 5 -36.77 62.65 -33.63
C PRO A 5 -36.83 61.29 -32.91
N GLN A 6 -36.78 60.21 -33.69
CA GLN A 6 -36.68 58.84 -33.19
C GLN A 6 -35.34 58.64 -32.47
N ARG A 7 -35.37 58.58 -31.13
CA ARG A 7 -34.27 57.99 -30.35
C ARG A 7 -34.25 56.47 -30.60
N ARG A 8 -33.44 56.03 -31.57
CA ARG A 8 -32.98 54.64 -31.61
C ARG A 8 -32.12 54.39 -30.37
N ARG A 9 -32.73 53.90 -29.29
CA ARG A 9 -31.98 53.27 -28.19
C ARG A 9 -31.35 52.01 -28.77
N GLY A 10 -30.06 52.08 -29.05
CA GLY A 10 -29.25 50.94 -29.44
C GLY A 10 -29.45 49.82 -28.44
N ARG A 11 -29.78 48.63 -28.95
CA ARG A 11 -29.59 47.37 -28.23
C ARG A 11 -28.10 47.30 -27.87
N GLN A 12 -27.77 47.62 -26.62
CA GLN A 12 -26.47 47.31 -26.07
C GLN A 12 -26.46 45.79 -25.86
N SER A 13 -25.88 45.07 -26.81
CA SER A 13 -25.58 43.66 -26.69
C SER A 13 -24.50 43.46 -25.63
N ALA A 14 -24.88 43.44 -24.35
CA ALA A 14 -24.04 43.03 -23.24
C ALA A 14 -23.91 41.49 -23.16
N GLY A 15 -23.55 40.86 -24.30
CA GLY A 15 -23.54 39.41 -24.47
C GLY A 15 -22.31 38.83 -25.16
N GLY A 16 -21.31 39.64 -25.54
CA GLY A 16 -20.16 39.19 -26.34
C GLY A 16 -19.09 38.41 -25.57
N ASP A 17 -18.75 38.83 -24.35
CA ASP A 17 -17.54 38.31 -23.68
C ASP A 17 -17.76 36.98 -22.92
N ARG A 18 -19.00 36.69 -22.49
CA ARG A 18 -19.32 35.41 -21.82
C ARG A 18 -19.26 34.21 -22.78
N GLY A 19 -19.53 34.43 -24.06
CA GLY A 19 -19.46 33.39 -25.09
C GLY A 19 -18.03 32.95 -25.39
N SER A 20 -17.07 33.88 -25.40
CA SER A 20 -15.65 33.56 -25.64
C SER A 20 -15.04 32.80 -24.46
N ALA A 21 -15.30 33.24 -23.21
CA ALA A 21 -14.81 32.55 -22.02
C ALA A 21 -15.41 31.15 -21.85
N ALA A 22 -16.70 30.97 -22.18
CA ALA A 22 -17.36 29.67 -22.11
C ALA A 22 -16.82 28.68 -23.16
N VAL A 23 -16.58 29.14 -24.40
CA VAL A 23 -16.04 28.29 -25.48
C VAL A 23 -14.58 27.89 -25.20
N GLU A 24 -13.75 28.83 -24.73
CA GLU A 24 -12.36 28.54 -24.35
C GLU A 24 -12.29 27.50 -23.23
N LEU A 25 -13.13 27.64 -22.19
CA LEU A 25 -13.18 26.68 -21.10
C LEU A 25 -13.68 25.30 -21.56
N THR A 26 -14.61 25.26 -22.51
CA THR A 26 -15.12 23.99 -23.06
C THR A 26 -14.03 23.20 -23.80
N LEU A 27 -13.11 23.90 -24.47
CA LEU A 27 -11.96 23.28 -25.14
C LEU A 27 -10.85 22.88 -24.16
N LEU A 28 -10.65 23.66 -23.09
CA LEU A 28 -9.62 23.40 -22.08
C LEU A 28 -10.00 22.27 -21.10
N THR A 29 -11.29 22.16 -20.77
CA THR A 29 -11.82 21.17 -19.82
C THR A 29 -11.38 19.73 -20.14
N PRO A 30 -11.55 19.18 -21.36
CA PRO A 30 -11.14 17.80 -21.64
C PRO A 30 -9.64 17.58 -21.46
N LEU A 31 -8.81 18.59 -21.76
CA LEU A 31 -7.36 18.51 -21.55
C LEU A 31 -7.01 18.44 -20.06
N ILE A 32 -7.68 19.24 -19.23
CA ILE A 32 -7.50 19.20 -17.76
C ILE A 32 -7.97 17.86 -17.21
N VAL A 33 -9.13 17.36 -17.65
CA VAL A 33 -9.63 16.04 -17.23
C VAL A 33 -8.63 14.93 -17.60
N LEU A 34 -8.10 14.96 -18.82
CA LEU A 34 -7.07 14.00 -19.24
C LEU A 34 -5.82 14.08 -18.36
N LEU A 35 -5.34 15.29 -18.06
CA LEU A 35 -4.19 15.49 -17.18
C LEU A 35 -4.45 14.94 -15.77
N LEU A 36 -5.64 15.20 -15.21
CA LEU A 36 -6.03 14.68 -13.90
C LEU A 36 -6.10 13.15 -13.89
N LEU A 37 -6.67 12.53 -14.95
CA LEU A 37 -6.69 11.07 -15.09
C LEU A 37 -5.29 10.48 -15.13
N LEU A 38 -4.36 11.10 -15.86
CA LEU A 38 -2.95 10.67 -15.91
C LEU A 38 -2.28 10.77 -14.53
N ILE A 39 -2.53 11.84 -13.78
CA ILE A 39 -2.00 12.00 -12.42
C ILE A 39 -2.54 10.91 -11.50
N VAL A 40 -3.85 10.64 -11.52
CA VAL A 40 -4.45 9.58 -10.68
C VAL A 40 -3.92 8.20 -11.09
N TYR A 41 -3.81 7.93 -12.39
CA TYR A 41 -3.25 6.68 -12.91
C TYR A 41 -1.83 6.44 -12.40
N ALA A 42 -0.96 7.45 -12.50
CA ALA A 42 0.40 7.38 -11.99
C ALA A 42 0.44 7.27 -10.46
N GLY A 43 -0.39 8.03 -9.76
CA GLY A 43 -0.49 8.01 -8.30
C GLY A 43 -0.89 6.64 -7.76
N ARG A 44 -1.89 5.99 -8.37
CA ARG A 44 -2.31 4.62 -8.03
C ARG A 44 -1.17 3.61 -8.24
N ALA A 45 -0.43 3.73 -9.34
CA ALA A 45 0.71 2.85 -9.60
C ALA A 45 1.84 3.01 -8.57
N VAL A 46 2.16 4.23 -8.17
CA VAL A 46 3.17 4.51 -7.13
C VAL A 46 2.71 3.98 -5.76
N ASN A 47 1.45 4.22 -5.40
CA ASN A 47 0.87 3.70 -4.16
C ASN A 47 0.93 2.16 -4.12
N ALA A 48 0.55 1.49 -5.21
CA ALA A 48 0.63 0.03 -5.33
C ALA A 48 2.07 -0.47 -5.15
N ARG A 49 3.06 0.18 -5.78
CA ARG A 49 4.48 -0.19 -5.61
C ARG A 49 4.94 -0.09 -4.16
N GLY A 50 4.58 0.97 -3.45
CA GLY A 50 4.93 1.14 -2.04
C GLY A 50 4.30 0.07 -1.15
N GLN A 51 3.04 -0.29 -1.42
CA GLN A 51 2.36 -1.38 -0.71
C GLN A 51 3.03 -2.74 -0.95
N VAL A 52 3.33 -3.07 -2.21
CA VAL A 52 3.98 -4.34 -2.57
C VAL A 52 5.39 -4.45 -1.97
N ASP A 53 6.13 -3.35 -1.92
CA ASP A 53 7.45 -3.29 -1.27
C ASP A 53 7.33 -3.53 0.25
N THR A 54 6.39 -2.85 0.91
CA THR A 54 6.12 -3.03 2.34
C THR A 54 5.68 -4.47 2.66
N ALA A 55 4.83 -5.04 1.81
CA ALA A 55 4.36 -6.41 1.91
C ALA A 55 5.52 -7.41 1.79
N ALA A 56 6.42 -7.21 0.82
CA ALA A 56 7.59 -8.07 0.65
C ALA A 56 8.48 -8.07 1.91
N HIS A 57 8.75 -6.89 2.48
CA HIS A 57 9.54 -6.78 3.71
C HIS A 57 8.84 -7.44 4.90
N THR A 58 7.53 -7.26 5.03
CA THR A 58 6.73 -7.86 6.11
C THR A 58 6.72 -9.39 6.00
N ALA A 59 6.52 -9.92 4.80
CA ALA A 59 6.58 -11.35 4.51
C ALA A 59 7.97 -11.94 4.80
N ALA A 60 9.05 -11.28 4.35
CA ALA A 60 10.40 -11.73 4.61
C ALA A 60 10.71 -11.79 6.11
N ARG A 61 10.29 -10.77 6.87
CA ARG A 61 10.44 -10.72 8.32
C ARG A 61 9.62 -11.80 9.04
N ALA A 62 8.39 -12.03 8.62
CA ALA A 62 7.56 -13.11 9.19
C ALA A 62 8.18 -14.49 8.91
N ALA A 63 8.70 -14.68 7.69
CA ALA A 63 9.34 -15.91 7.28
C ALA A 63 10.66 -16.19 8.04
N SER A 64 11.43 -15.17 8.40
CA SER A 64 12.73 -15.37 9.07
C SER A 64 12.63 -15.83 10.53
N ILE A 65 11.46 -15.67 11.15
CA ILE A 65 11.19 -16.09 12.53
C ILE A 65 10.69 -17.55 12.60
N ALA A 66 10.26 -18.11 11.46
CA ALA A 66 9.75 -19.47 11.41
C ALA A 66 10.83 -20.51 11.70
N ARG A 67 10.43 -21.69 12.18
CA ARG A 67 11.39 -22.77 12.53
C ARG A 67 11.63 -23.75 11.39
N THR A 68 10.72 -23.81 10.43
CA THR A 68 10.81 -24.71 9.27
C THR A 68 10.46 -23.95 7.99
N PRO A 69 10.93 -24.43 6.82
CA PRO A 69 10.55 -23.84 5.53
C PRO A 69 9.04 -23.80 5.29
N THR A 70 8.31 -24.83 5.74
CA THR A 70 6.85 -24.88 5.63
C THR A 70 6.19 -23.83 6.51
N GLN A 71 6.62 -23.69 7.76
CA GLN A 71 6.15 -22.62 8.65
C GLN A 71 6.49 -21.24 8.12
N ALA A 72 7.63 -21.06 7.46
CA ALA A 72 8.04 -19.78 6.87
C ALA A 72 7.06 -19.31 5.79
N ARG A 73 6.62 -20.23 4.92
CA ARG A 73 5.60 -19.96 3.89
C ARG A 73 4.27 -19.60 4.52
N THR A 74 3.78 -20.42 5.45
CA THR A 74 2.51 -20.16 6.13
C THR A 74 2.53 -18.86 6.93
N ALA A 75 3.64 -18.53 7.60
CA ALA A 75 3.79 -17.28 8.34
C ALA A 75 3.78 -16.06 7.42
N ALA A 76 4.42 -16.14 6.25
CA ALA A 76 4.38 -15.07 5.24
C ALA A 76 2.96 -14.87 4.67
N GLU A 77 2.25 -15.95 4.36
CA GLU A 77 0.86 -15.91 3.89
C GLU A 77 -0.08 -15.31 4.95
N GLN A 78 0.07 -15.73 6.22
CA GLN A 78 -0.72 -15.19 7.33
C GLN A 78 -0.42 -13.71 7.60
N ALA A 79 0.84 -13.29 7.48
CA ALA A 79 1.24 -11.89 7.66
C ALA A 79 0.62 -10.97 6.60
N LEU A 80 0.36 -11.49 5.41
CA LEU A 80 -0.26 -10.76 4.30
C LEU A 80 -1.77 -11.02 4.15
N ALA A 81 -2.39 -11.82 5.04
CA ALA A 81 -3.77 -12.25 4.86
C ALA A 81 -4.76 -11.07 4.72
N ALA A 82 -4.49 -9.95 5.40
CA ALA A 82 -5.27 -8.72 5.24
C ALA A 82 -5.12 -8.09 3.84
N ASP A 83 -3.90 -8.12 3.30
CA ASP A 83 -3.54 -7.56 1.98
C ASP A 83 -4.00 -8.46 0.82
N LEU A 84 -4.30 -9.73 1.09
CA LEU A 84 -4.85 -10.69 0.11
C LEU A 84 -6.36 -10.57 -0.08
N THR A 85 -7.05 -9.68 0.66
CA THR A 85 -8.49 -9.49 0.48
C THR A 85 -8.81 -8.61 -0.74
N PRO A 86 -9.91 -8.86 -1.47
CA PRO A 86 -10.23 -8.14 -2.70
C PRO A 86 -10.35 -6.62 -2.53
N ASP A 87 -10.67 -6.17 -1.30
CA ASP A 87 -10.90 -4.76 -0.97
C ASP A 87 -9.69 -4.10 -0.28
N ALA A 88 -8.58 -4.82 -0.10
CA ALA A 88 -7.43 -4.35 0.67
C ALA A 88 -6.67 -3.20 0.00
N GLY A 89 -6.84 -3.00 -1.31
CA GLY A 89 -6.06 -2.00 -2.01
C GLY A 89 -6.23 -2.02 -3.53
N PRO A 90 -5.29 -1.42 -4.27
CA PRO A 90 -5.34 -1.30 -5.72
C PRO A 90 -5.03 -2.61 -6.45
N CYS A 91 -4.49 -3.62 -5.75
CA CYS A 91 -4.17 -4.93 -6.33
C CYS A 91 -5.42 -5.82 -6.38
N THR A 92 -5.79 -6.32 -7.56
CA THR A 92 -6.89 -7.29 -7.72
C THR A 92 -6.48 -8.71 -7.36
N ARG A 93 -5.18 -9.00 -7.44
CA ARG A 93 -4.61 -10.28 -7.01
C ARG A 93 -3.22 -10.03 -6.46
N VAL A 94 -2.98 -10.55 -5.26
CA VAL A 94 -1.66 -10.56 -4.63
C VAL A 94 -1.23 -12.01 -4.44
N THR A 95 0.04 -12.31 -4.70
CA THR A 95 0.61 -13.65 -4.51
C THR A 95 1.97 -13.52 -3.86
N VAL A 96 2.22 -14.29 -2.81
CA VAL A 96 3.51 -14.33 -2.12
C VAL A 96 4.23 -15.64 -2.40
N THR A 97 5.52 -15.55 -2.64
CA THR A 97 6.40 -16.71 -2.83
C THR A 97 7.61 -16.55 -1.91
N VAL A 98 7.92 -17.60 -1.15
CA VAL A 98 9.04 -17.61 -0.19
C VAL A 98 10.10 -18.60 -0.66
N ASP A 99 11.28 -18.08 -0.95
CA ASP A 99 12.49 -18.84 -1.23
C ASP A 99 13.21 -19.17 0.08
N THR A 100 13.26 -20.46 0.36
CA THR A 100 13.88 -21.07 1.55
C THR A 100 15.11 -21.90 1.19
N SER A 101 15.73 -21.66 0.04
CA SER A 101 16.93 -22.39 -0.41
C SER A 101 18.12 -22.26 0.55
N GLN A 102 18.23 -21.12 1.25
CA GLN A 102 19.24 -20.87 2.29
C GLN A 102 18.63 -20.82 3.71
N PHE A 103 17.64 -21.68 3.96
CA PHE A 103 16.97 -21.74 5.25
C PHE A 103 17.78 -22.55 6.28
N HIS A 104 18.82 -21.91 6.82
CA HIS A 104 19.65 -22.41 7.92
C HIS A 104 19.98 -21.27 8.89
N ALA A 105 20.49 -21.59 10.09
CA ALA A 105 20.93 -20.57 11.03
C ALA A 105 21.97 -19.64 10.37
N GLY A 106 21.73 -18.32 10.42
CA GLY A 106 22.59 -17.31 9.80
C GLY A 106 22.45 -17.21 8.29
N GLY A 107 21.54 -18.00 7.70
CA GLY A 107 21.14 -17.91 6.30
C GLY A 107 20.17 -16.77 6.06
N VAL A 108 19.60 -16.74 4.86
CA VAL A 108 18.69 -15.68 4.41
C VAL A 108 17.44 -16.31 3.82
N VAL A 109 16.28 -15.77 4.19
CA VAL A 109 15.02 -16.07 3.54
C VAL A 109 14.62 -14.90 2.65
N ARG A 110 14.06 -15.21 1.48
CA ARG A 110 13.71 -14.21 0.47
C ARG A 110 12.22 -14.35 0.14
N ALA A 111 11.46 -13.26 0.27
CA ALA A 111 10.04 -13.22 -0.04
C ALA A 111 9.82 -12.33 -1.27
N THR A 112 9.08 -12.84 -2.25
CA THR A 112 8.67 -12.12 -3.45
C THR A 112 7.16 -12.01 -3.49
N VAL A 113 6.67 -10.79 -3.64
CA VAL A 113 5.24 -10.48 -3.72
C VAL A 113 4.94 -9.98 -5.14
N ASP A 114 3.98 -10.62 -5.80
CA ASP A 114 3.42 -10.21 -7.08
C ASP A 114 2.03 -9.61 -6.88
N CYS A 115 1.78 -8.48 -7.51
CA CYS A 115 0.49 -7.80 -7.53
C CYS A 115 0.04 -7.59 -8.98
N GLN A 116 -1.22 -7.96 -9.24
CA GLN A 116 -1.95 -7.58 -10.45
C GLN A 116 -2.74 -6.31 -10.16
N LEU A 117 -2.44 -5.23 -10.89
CA LEU A 117 -3.13 -3.96 -10.81
C LEU A 117 -4.10 -3.83 -11.98
N ASP A 118 -5.40 -3.72 -11.67
CA ASP A 118 -6.42 -3.37 -12.65
C ASP A 118 -6.70 -1.88 -12.60
N GLN A 119 -6.53 -1.20 -13.74
CA GLN A 119 -6.78 0.23 -13.90
C GLN A 119 -7.84 0.50 -14.98
N SER A 120 -8.66 -0.51 -15.30
CA SER A 120 -9.73 -0.42 -16.31
C SER A 120 -10.77 0.66 -16.00
N ASP A 121 -11.04 0.92 -14.72
CA ASP A 121 -11.94 1.98 -14.23
C ASP A 121 -11.55 3.39 -14.72
N LEU A 122 -10.25 3.67 -14.83
CA LEU A 122 -9.75 4.99 -15.27
C LEU A 122 -9.71 5.14 -16.79
N ALA A 123 -9.90 4.05 -17.53
CA ALA A 123 -9.58 4.03 -18.95
C ALA A 123 -10.63 4.72 -19.82
N ALA A 124 -11.80 5.11 -19.28
CA ALA A 124 -12.87 5.77 -20.03
C ALA A 124 -13.21 5.07 -21.37
N GLY A 125 -13.10 3.74 -21.41
CA GLY A 125 -13.31 2.91 -22.61
C GLY A 125 -12.06 2.57 -23.44
N LEU A 126 -10.87 3.06 -23.07
CA LEU A 126 -9.61 2.61 -23.66
C LEU A 126 -9.21 1.23 -23.12
N PRO A 127 -8.71 0.31 -23.96
CA PRO A 127 -8.08 -0.91 -23.49
C PRO A 127 -6.69 -0.57 -22.92
N LEU A 128 -6.61 -0.38 -21.60
CA LEU A 128 -5.33 -0.31 -20.89
C LEU A 128 -4.96 -1.72 -20.41
N PRO A 129 -3.75 -2.22 -20.72
CA PRO A 129 -3.29 -3.49 -20.20
C PRO A 129 -3.16 -3.43 -18.67
N GLY A 130 -3.58 -4.51 -17.99
CA GLY A 130 -3.30 -4.69 -16.56
C GLY A 130 -1.80 -4.65 -16.30
N GLN A 131 -1.40 -4.03 -15.18
CA GLN A 131 0.02 -3.88 -14.84
C GLN A 131 0.39 -4.89 -13.74
N ARG A 132 1.45 -5.66 -13.99
CA ARG A 132 2.06 -6.52 -12.96
C ARG A 132 3.14 -5.73 -12.22
N ILE A 133 3.06 -5.72 -10.90
CA ILE A 133 4.06 -5.12 -10.02
C ILE A 133 4.61 -6.22 -9.13
N THR A 134 5.93 -6.36 -9.10
CA THR A 134 6.62 -7.39 -8.32
C THR A 134 7.66 -6.73 -7.44
N ALA A 135 7.74 -7.11 -6.16
CA ALA A 135 8.83 -6.70 -5.27
C ALA A 135 9.38 -7.92 -4.52
N THR A 136 10.67 -7.85 -4.20
CA THR A 136 11.38 -8.91 -3.48
C THR A 136 12.14 -8.29 -2.32
N ALA A 137 12.00 -8.88 -1.14
CA ALA A 137 12.77 -8.52 0.04
C ALA A 137 13.43 -9.75 0.66
N SER A 138 14.50 -9.53 1.41
CA SER A 138 15.24 -10.58 2.11
C SER A 138 15.41 -10.23 3.58
N ALA A 139 15.30 -11.23 4.44
CA ALA A 139 15.57 -11.10 5.86
C ALA A 139 16.55 -12.18 6.33
N PRO A 140 17.55 -11.84 7.17
CA PRO A 140 18.44 -12.83 7.76
C PRO A 140 17.70 -13.67 8.80
N ILE A 141 18.06 -14.96 8.88
CA ILE A 141 17.56 -15.90 9.89
C ILE A 141 18.45 -15.77 11.14
N ASP A 142 17.82 -15.42 12.26
CA ASP A 142 18.52 -15.18 13.53
C ASP A 142 19.17 -16.46 14.07
N VAL A 143 20.46 -16.38 14.37
CA VAL A 143 21.30 -17.46 14.90
C VAL A 143 21.17 -17.57 16.43
N TYR A 144 20.80 -16.48 17.12
CA TYR A 144 21.11 -16.28 18.53
C TYR A 144 19.89 -16.22 19.47
N ARG A 145 18.69 -16.64 19.04
CA ARG A 145 17.53 -16.62 19.94
C ARG A 145 17.61 -17.70 21.02
N SER A 146 18.29 -17.39 22.13
CA SER A 146 18.16 -18.11 23.40
C SER A 146 16.74 -17.96 23.92
N VAL A 147 16.05 -19.09 24.12
CA VAL A 147 14.78 -19.14 24.84
C VAL A 147 15.03 -18.57 26.23
N ALA A 148 14.28 -17.54 26.62
CA ALA A 148 14.51 -16.81 27.86
C ALA A 148 14.68 -17.77 29.05
N LEU A 149 15.69 -17.50 29.88
CA LEU A 149 15.97 -18.10 31.19
C LEU A 149 14.85 -17.79 32.22
N ALA A 150 13.59 -17.82 31.83
CA ALA A 150 12.45 -17.54 32.71
C ALA A 150 12.26 -18.63 33.78
N SER A 151 12.82 -19.82 33.59
CA SER A 151 12.78 -20.90 34.58
C SER A 151 13.75 -20.71 35.76
N PHE A 152 14.70 -19.77 35.70
CA PHE A 152 15.69 -19.60 36.79
C PHE A 152 15.22 -18.70 37.94
N LEU A 153 14.17 -17.89 37.77
CA LEU A 153 13.62 -17.08 38.88
C LEU A 153 12.52 -17.80 39.65
N GLN A 154 12.10 -19.00 39.21
CA GLN A 154 11.05 -19.79 39.87
C GLN A 154 11.69 -20.78 40.84
N GLN A 155 12.54 -20.27 41.72
CA GLN A 155 12.89 -20.97 42.96
C GLN A 155 11.65 -21.02 43.84
N PRO A 156 11.14 -22.21 44.23
CA PRO A 156 10.11 -22.29 45.25
C PRO A 156 10.68 -21.74 46.57
N ALA A 157 9.99 -20.80 47.18
CA ALA A 157 10.30 -20.35 48.53
C ALA A 157 10.27 -21.57 49.48
N PRO A 158 11.29 -21.77 50.34
CA PRO A 158 11.24 -22.82 51.34
C PRO A 158 10.07 -22.53 52.30
N PRO A 159 9.27 -23.54 52.69
CA PRO A 159 8.35 -23.37 53.80
C PRO A 159 9.18 -23.32 55.08
N ASP A 160 8.63 -22.63 56.07
CA ASP A 160 8.95 -22.69 57.50
C ASP A 160 9.43 -21.34 58.04
N GLY A 161 8.46 -20.66 58.67
CA GLY A 161 8.73 -19.55 59.55
C GLY A 161 9.57 -20.01 60.74
N LEU A 162 10.29 -19.03 61.28
CA LEU A 162 11.15 -19.03 62.47
C LEU A 162 12.64 -19.00 62.15
N ALA A 163 13.22 -17.96 62.77
CA ALA A 163 14.60 -17.84 63.24
C ALA A 163 15.48 -17.01 62.27
N TRP A 164 16.23 -15.99 62.68
CA TRP A 164 16.60 -15.52 64.02
C TRP A 164 17.44 -14.25 63.84
N ARG A 165 17.19 -13.27 64.70
CA ARG A 165 18.12 -12.36 65.37
C ARG A 165 19.54 -12.20 64.80
N ALA A 166 19.92 -10.92 64.65
CA ALA A 166 21.26 -10.37 64.93
C ALA A 166 22.40 -10.74 63.97
N VAL A 167 22.80 -9.77 63.14
CA VAL A 167 24.21 -9.33 63.04
C VAL A 167 24.22 -7.82 62.72
N VAL A 168 24.62 -7.06 63.75
CA VAL A 168 25.23 -5.71 63.76
C VAL A 168 24.40 -4.52 63.25
#